data_AF-A0A941ZP38-F1
#
_entry.id   AF-A0A941ZP38-F1
#
_cell.length_a   1.000
_cell.length_b   1.000
_cell.length_c   1.000
_cell.angle_alpha   90.00
_cell.angle_beta   90.00
_cell.angle_gamma   90.00
#
_symmetry.space_group_name_H-M   'P 1'
#
loop_
_entity.id
_entity.type
_entity.pdbx_description
1 polymer ?
#
loop_
_entity_poly.entity_id
_entity_poly.type
_entity_poly.pdbx_seq_one_letter_code
_entity_poly.pdbx_strand_id
1 'polypeptide(L)'
;MHPYKILALSLALIGSNLNAATLNEVTERALARSPDVQMRLHDYNASSSEQQAARGGLRPRIDLEAYAGRERYDPTPGTSNYFNHPGASLQLRQLLFDAGATRNDIKRLGFAKATRYYELLQAADDIAFESSRAYLDVQRYRQLSNLAKENWAVHKELYDQITSRVQAGVGRRVDLEQAAGRLALAQSNWLTDTSNLHDVSARFERIVGEAPPVLAEAPDLTKQMPEDKQILTEALRNNPGFMAAISNLRAARALTDVRRAANAPTLEFRASTGVERNRNGYDGSYKNDMAQIVMNYNLYRGGSDSARITQAVESYNAAIDGREKSCRDIRQTTTIAWNNVRKQREQLRLLNQHMLSTEKARDAYRQQFDIGQRTLLDLLDTENELFQARRAYANAQYDLKQSEYQVLSVTHRLLPGLGLAPATVTAPDSDDGDPKDYAAQCSVEMPAPTDLDLNAAMASRPPLKPVPVPAPVVPTTLPAQCEFAAKDWAAAWSAKDLKKYLGYYSTNFQPLTRADREDWYNFRAQRLNKDSISVELKDLSVKQLSPESCEVNFQQSYRSSDYNDDVAKRLVLKRESAGWKIIQEIAPKKSSTN
;
A
#
# COMPACT_ATOMS: atom_id res chain seq x y z
N MET A 1 -30.23 42.40 -1.40
CA MET A 1 -31.00 41.88 -0.26
C MET A 1 -32.04 40.90 -0.78
N HIS A 2 -31.65 39.64 -0.98
CA HIS A 2 -32.55 38.51 -1.27
C HIS A 2 -32.08 37.36 -0.37
N PRO A 3 -33.01 36.57 0.18
CA PRO A 3 -32.82 35.93 1.47
C PRO A 3 -32.04 34.62 1.37
N TYR A 4 -31.14 34.44 2.32
CA TYR A 4 -30.50 33.18 2.65
C TYR A 4 -31.58 32.12 2.94
N LYS A 5 -31.67 31.08 2.10
CA LYS A 5 -32.32 29.84 2.51
C LYS A 5 -31.35 29.07 3.38
N ILE A 6 -31.48 29.32 4.67
CA ILE A 6 -30.91 28.57 5.78
C ILE A 6 -31.25 27.09 5.57
N LEU A 7 -30.23 26.23 5.65
CA LEU A 7 -30.37 24.79 5.77
C LEU A 7 -31.26 24.53 7.00
N ALA A 8 -32.48 24.04 6.78
CA ALA A 8 -33.38 23.72 7.87
C ALA A 8 -32.74 22.62 8.72
N LEU A 9 -32.30 23.01 9.92
CA LEU A 9 -31.86 22.11 10.97
C LEU A 9 -33.11 21.42 11.53
N SER A 10 -33.51 20.30 10.93
CA SER A 10 -34.45 19.39 11.56
C SER A 10 -33.75 18.76 12.75
N LEU A 11 -34.08 19.25 13.95
CA LEU A 11 -33.73 18.64 15.22
C LEU A 11 -34.52 17.31 15.35
N ALA A 12 -34.09 16.29 14.61
CA ALA A 12 -34.54 14.94 14.85
C ALA A 12 -33.87 14.46 16.14
N LEU A 13 -34.67 14.15 17.16
CA LEU A 13 -34.24 13.24 18.22
C LEU A 13 -33.82 11.95 17.51
N ILE A 14 -32.52 11.76 17.32
CA ILE A 14 -31.96 10.50 16.85
C ILE A 14 -32.09 9.53 18.02
N GLY A 15 -33.21 8.81 18.05
CA GLY A 15 -33.21 7.49 18.65
C GLY A 15 -32.04 6.74 18.03
N SER A 16 -31.10 6.31 18.86
CA SER A 16 -29.96 5.48 18.47
C SER A 16 -30.50 4.21 17.84
N ASN A 17 -30.68 4.21 16.52
CA ASN A 17 -30.85 3.00 15.76
C ASN A 17 -29.62 2.14 16.08
N LEU A 18 -29.85 0.97 16.67
CA LEU A 18 -28.85 -0.06 16.96
C LEU A 18 -28.25 -0.68 15.68
N ASN A 19 -28.28 0.04 14.56
CA ASN A 19 -27.68 -0.40 13.30
C ASN A 19 -26.24 0.11 13.23
N ALA A 20 -25.34 -0.77 12.81
CA ALA A 20 -23.94 -0.41 12.60
C ALA A 20 -23.84 0.70 11.54
N ALA A 21 -23.12 1.78 11.85
CA ALA A 21 -22.98 2.91 10.94
C ALA A 21 -22.23 2.49 9.67
N THR A 22 -22.75 2.88 8.51
CA THR A 22 -22.13 2.58 7.22
C THR A 22 -21.07 3.62 6.85
N LEU A 23 -20.12 3.23 5.99
CA LEU A 23 -19.09 4.16 5.50
C LEU A 23 -19.71 5.38 4.79
N ASN A 24 -20.79 5.18 4.04
CA ASN A 24 -21.45 6.24 3.29
C ASN A 24 -22.00 7.31 4.23
N GLU A 25 -22.69 6.91 5.31
CA GLU A 25 -23.20 7.83 6.33
C GLU A 25 -22.08 8.57 7.07
N VAL A 26 -21.00 7.88 7.41
CA VAL A 26 -19.85 8.49 8.09
C VAL A 26 -19.19 9.53 7.20
N THR A 27 -18.99 9.22 5.93
CA THR A 27 -18.40 10.14 4.96
C THR A 27 -19.33 11.33 4.67
N GLU A 28 -20.63 11.11 4.55
CA GLU A 28 -21.61 12.20 4.41
C GLU A 28 -21.55 13.17 5.60
N ARG A 29 -21.51 12.65 6.83
CA ARG A 29 -21.36 13.47 8.05
C ARG A 29 -20.05 14.24 8.06
N ALA A 30 -18.93 13.58 7.70
CA ALA A 30 -17.61 14.21 7.64
C ALA A 30 -17.58 15.36 6.63
N LEU A 31 -18.15 15.17 5.43
CA LEU A 31 -18.27 16.21 4.41
C LEU A 31 -19.12 17.39 4.89
N ALA A 32 -20.27 17.11 5.49
CA ALA A 32 -21.20 18.14 5.95
C ALA A 32 -20.60 19.00 7.08
N ARG A 33 -19.81 18.39 7.99
CA ARG A 33 -19.24 19.05 9.17
C ARG A 33 -17.81 19.53 9.00
N SER A 34 -17.10 19.16 7.93
CA SER A 34 -15.70 19.52 7.72
C SER A 34 -15.51 21.04 7.59
N PRO A 35 -14.72 21.68 8.48
CA PRO A 35 -14.40 23.10 8.35
C PRO A 35 -13.66 23.45 7.06
N ASP A 36 -12.85 22.52 6.53
CA ASP A 36 -12.10 22.76 5.28
C ASP A 36 -13.05 22.84 4.08
N VAL A 37 -14.02 21.92 3.97
CA VAL A 37 -15.05 21.96 2.91
C VAL A 37 -15.88 23.24 3.02
N GLN A 38 -16.28 23.64 4.24
CA GLN A 38 -17.05 24.87 4.46
C GLN A 38 -16.24 26.13 4.10
N MET A 39 -14.96 26.17 4.45
CA MET A 39 -14.06 27.26 4.07
C MET A 39 -13.99 27.41 2.54
N ARG A 40 -13.76 26.30 1.82
CA ARG A 40 -13.70 26.29 0.34
C ARG A 40 -15.04 26.69 -0.29
N LEU A 41 -16.16 26.31 0.32
CA LEU A 41 -17.49 26.73 -0.12
C LEU A 41 -17.67 28.25 0.03
N HIS A 42 -17.22 28.84 1.15
CA HIS A 42 -17.24 30.28 1.34
C HIS A 42 -16.32 31.02 0.35
N ASP A 43 -15.13 30.48 0.06
CA ASP A 43 -14.22 31.03 -0.96
C ASP A 43 -14.85 31.01 -2.37
N TYR A 44 -15.52 29.91 -2.73
CA TYR A 44 -16.27 29.84 -3.99
C TYR A 44 -17.38 30.89 -4.06
N ASN A 45 -18.19 31.03 -2.99
CA ASN A 45 -19.27 32.02 -2.94
C ASN A 45 -18.73 33.46 -3.01
N ALA A 46 -17.59 33.74 -2.36
CA ALA A 46 -16.90 35.01 -2.44
C ALA A 46 -16.45 35.31 -3.88
N SER A 47 -15.81 34.34 -4.55
CA SER A 47 -15.36 34.49 -5.94
C SER A 47 -16.52 34.73 -6.93
N SER A 48 -17.69 34.11 -6.68
CA SER A 48 -18.89 34.36 -7.47
C SER A 48 -19.41 35.78 -7.30
N SER A 49 -19.34 36.32 -6.07
CA SER A 49 -19.71 37.71 -5.79
C SER A 49 -18.70 38.70 -6.37
N GLU A 50 -17.41 38.37 -6.38
CA GLU A 50 -16.35 39.15 -7.00
C GLU A 50 -16.55 39.28 -8.52
N GLN A 51 -16.89 38.18 -9.21
CA GLN A 51 -17.23 38.22 -10.63
C GLN A 51 -18.46 39.11 -10.90
N GLN A 52 -19.49 39.03 -10.05
CA GLN A 52 -20.67 39.89 -10.17
C GLN A 52 -20.34 41.37 -9.94
N ALA A 53 -19.43 41.68 -9.00
CA ALA A 53 -18.95 43.03 -8.78
C ALA A 53 -18.25 43.59 -10.05
N ALA A 54 -17.41 42.79 -10.72
CA ALA A 54 -16.79 43.18 -11.97
C ALA A 54 -17.79 43.39 -13.12
N ARG A 55 -18.87 42.58 -13.18
CA ARG A 55 -19.99 42.82 -14.12
C ARG A 55 -20.67 44.17 -13.90
N GLY A 56 -20.61 44.71 -12.68
CA GLY A 56 -21.05 46.07 -12.36
C GLY A 56 -20.31 47.17 -13.13
N GLY A 57 -19.07 46.93 -13.56
CA GLY A 57 -18.29 47.88 -14.37
C GLY A 57 -18.88 48.17 -15.75
N LEU A 58 -19.76 47.29 -16.26
CA LEU A 58 -20.50 47.50 -17.51
C LEU A 58 -21.81 48.28 -17.32
N ARG A 59 -22.19 48.56 -16.08
CA ARG A 59 -23.45 49.25 -15.74
C ARG A 59 -23.17 50.74 -15.43
N PRO A 60 -24.18 51.61 -15.56
CA PRO A 60 -24.06 52.99 -15.10
C PRO A 60 -23.76 53.03 -13.60
N ARG A 61 -22.80 53.87 -13.21
CA ARG A 61 -22.54 54.26 -11.84
C ARG A 61 -23.21 55.60 -11.56
N ILE A 62 -23.94 55.68 -10.44
CA ILE A 62 -24.64 56.89 -10.01
C ILE A 62 -24.13 57.23 -8.60
N ASP A 63 -23.52 58.40 -8.44
CA ASP A 63 -22.98 58.88 -7.17
C ASP A 63 -23.65 60.21 -6.79
N LEU A 64 -24.05 60.35 -5.53
CA LEU A 64 -24.48 61.62 -4.94
C LEU A 64 -23.34 62.17 -4.11
N GLU A 65 -22.92 63.38 -4.42
CA GLU A 65 -21.93 64.14 -3.66
C GLU A 65 -22.59 65.36 -3.05
N ALA A 66 -22.57 65.48 -1.73
CA ALA A 66 -23.08 66.65 -1.02
C ALA A 66 -21.99 67.19 -0.08
N TYR A 67 -21.84 68.51 -0.06
CA TYR A 67 -20.82 69.18 0.72
C TYR A 67 -21.36 70.48 1.29
N ALA A 68 -20.79 70.90 2.42
CA ALA A 68 -21.04 72.21 3.02
C ALA A 68 -19.77 72.65 3.74
N GLY A 69 -19.31 73.86 3.44
CA GLY A 69 -18.08 74.39 4.03
C GLY A 69 -18.00 75.90 3.87
N ARG A 70 -16.84 76.46 4.23
CA ARG A 70 -16.49 77.85 3.95
C ARG A 70 -15.40 77.88 2.90
N GLU A 71 -15.59 78.71 1.89
CA GLU A 71 -14.63 78.92 0.83
C GLU A 71 -14.07 80.33 0.94
N ARG A 72 -12.77 80.46 0.71
CA ARG A 72 -12.09 81.73 0.49
C ARG A 72 -11.79 81.81 -1.00
N TYR A 73 -12.39 82.78 -1.68
CA TYR A 73 -12.17 83.03 -3.10
C TYR A 73 -11.63 84.43 -3.32
N ASP A 74 -10.47 84.52 -3.95
CA ASP A 74 -9.76 85.77 -4.23
C ASP A 74 -9.76 85.96 -5.78
N PRO A 75 -10.85 86.48 -6.41
CA PRO A 75 -10.99 86.56 -7.87
C PRO A 75 -9.96 87.48 -8.55
N THR A 76 -9.42 88.44 -7.80
CA THR A 76 -8.37 89.37 -8.20
C THR A 76 -7.36 89.55 -7.07
N PRO A 77 -6.08 89.87 -7.37
CA PRO A 77 -5.09 90.16 -6.34
C PRO A 77 -5.55 91.30 -5.42
N GLY A 78 -5.55 91.06 -4.10
CA GLY A 78 -5.93 92.06 -3.08
C GLY A 78 -7.40 92.04 -2.64
N THR A 79 -8.27 91.25 -3.29
CA THR A 79 -9.65 91.00 -2.82
C THR A 79 -9.72 89.67 -2.08
N SER A 80 -10.40 89.62 -0.92
CA SER A 80 -10.69 88.35 -0.26
C SER A 80 -12.15 88.24 0.12
N ASN A 81 -12.82 87.20 -0.39
CA ASN A 81 -14.21 86.92 -0.11
C ASN A 81 -14.34 85.58 0.62
N TYR A 82 -15.04 85.59 1.75
CA TYR A 82 -15.32 84.41 2.56
C TYR A 82 -16.82 84.16 2.56
N PHE A 83 -17.24 82.98 2.12
CA PHE A 83 -18.66 82.63 2.06
C PHE A 83 -18.88 81.15 2.37
N ASN A 84 -20.10 80.84 2.78
CA ASN A 84 -20.51 79.44 2.94
C ASN A 84 -20.81 78.86 1.56
N HIS A 85 -20.29 77.67 1.26
CA HIS A 85 -20.44 76.98 -0.03
C HIS A 85 -21.09 75.61 0.18
N PRO A 86 -22.42 75.55 0.40
CA PRO A 86 -23.16 74.30 0.39
C PRO A 86 -23.56 73.93 -1.05
N GLY A 87 -23.44 72.64 -1.37
CA GLY A 87 -23.82 72.11 -2.67
C GLY A 87 -24.13 70.62 -2.63
N ALA A 88 -24.86 70.18 -3.65
CA ALA A 88 -25.13 68.78 -3.90
C ALA A 88 -25.10 68.52 -5.41
N SER A 89 -24.45 67.45 -5.83
CA SER A 89 -24.37 67.02 -7.23
C SER A 89 -24.66 65.52 -7.36
N LEU A 90 -25.43 65.16 -8.38
CA LEU A 90 -25.64 63.80 -8.80
C LEU A 90 -24.80 63.57 -10.06
N GLN A 91 -23.95 62.54 -10.05
CA GLN A 91 -23.05 62.19 -11.14
C GLN A 91 -23.41 60.80 -11.67
N LEU A 92 -23.62 60.69 -12.98
CA LEU A 92 -23.79 59.44 -13.70
C LEU A 92 -22.59 59.22 -14.61
N ARG A 93 -21.94 58.05 -14.48
CA ARG A 93 -20.82 57.63 -15.34
C ARG A 93 -21.11 56.25 -15.91
N GLN A 94 -20.96 56.10 -17.23
CA GLN A 94 -21.14 54.82 -17.89
C GLN A 94 -20.01 54.56 -18.89
N LEU A 95 -19.38 53.40 -18.76
CA LEU A 95 -18.39 52.95 -19.73
C LEU A 95 -19.07 52.62 -21.06
N LEU A 96 -18.57 53.20 -22.15
CA LEU A 96 -19.01 52.90 -23.51
C LEU A 96 -18.01 51.97 -24.22
N PHE A 97 -16.70 52.20 -24.00
CA PHE A 97 -15.64 51.42 -24.63
C PHE A 97 -14.35 51.44 -23.80
N ASP A 98 -13.69 50.29 -23.68
CA ASP A 98 -12.40 50.11 -22.99
C ASP A 98 -11.51 49.05 -23.66
N ALA A 99 -11.67 48.85 -24.97
CA ALA A 99 -11.02 47.78 -25.73
C ALA A 99 -11.16 46.38 -25.11
N GLY A 100 -12.23 46.14 -24.34
CA GLY A 100 -12.53 44.85 -23.75
C GLY A 100 -11.87 44.59 -22.39
N ALA A 101 -11.23 45.59 -21.76
CA ALA A 101 -10.60 45.43 -20.44
C ALA A 101 -11.57 44.87 -19.40
N THR A 102 -12.77 45.44 -19.27
CA THR A 102 -13.81 45.00 -18.33
C THR A 102 -14.35 43.61 -18.70
N ARG A 103 -14.53 43.32 -20.00
CA ARG A 103 -14.98 42.00 -20.46
C ARG A 103 -13.95 40.91 -20.13
N ASN A 104 -12.67 41.18 -20.38
CA ASN A 104 -11.57 40.27 -20.07
C ASN A 104 -11.39 40.11 -18.56
N ASP A 105 -11.66 41.13 -17.75
CA ASP A 105 -11.62 41.01 -16.30
C ASP A 105 -12.77 40.15 -15.75
N ILE A 106 -13.98 40.28 -16.30
CA ILE A 106 -15.10 39.36 -16.00
C ILE A 106 -14.74 37.92 -16.41
N LYS A 107 -14.05 37.74 -17.55
CA LYS A 107 -13.55 36.43 -18.00
C LYS A 107 -12.50 35.86 -17.05
N ARG A 108 -11.52 36.68 -16.65
CA ARG A 108 -10.49 36.32 -15.64
C ARG A 108 -11.14 35.86 -14.34
N LEU A 109 -12.09 36.62 -13.82
CA LEU A 109 -12.80 36.28 -12.58
C LEU A 109 -13.72 35.06 -12.75
N GLY A 110 -14.25 34.82 -13.94
CA GLY A 110 -14.96 33.58 -14.26
C GLY A 110 -14.06 32.34 -14.13
N PHE A 111 -12.84 32.41 -14.67
CA PHE A 111 -11.86 31.33 -14.49
C PHE A 111 -11.35 31.23 -13.05
N ALA A 112 -11.17 32.35 -12.34
CA ALA A 112 -10.82 32.32 -10.92
C ALA A 112 -11.92 31.65 -10.07
N LYS A 113 -13.20 31.92 -10.37
CA LYS A 113 -14.34 31.20 -9.79
C LYS A 113 -14.29 29.70 -10.10
N ALA A 114 -13.94 29.32 -11.33
CA ALA A 114 -13.77 27.92 -11.71
C ALA A 114 -12.62 27.24 -10.94
N THR A 115 -11.51 27.93 -10.71
CA THR A 115 -10.44 27.44 -9.82
C THR A 115 -10.97 27.15 -8.42
N ARG A 116 -11.72 28.08 -7.79
CA ARG A 116 -12.31 27.86 -6.46
C ARG A 116 -13.33 26.71 -6.42
N TYR A 117 -14.07 26.52 -7.51
CA TYR A 117 -15.00 25.39 -7.64
C TYR A 117 -14.27 24.06 -7.62
N TYR A 118 -13.20 23.91 -8.42
CA TYR A 118 -12.44 22.66 -8.45
C TYR A 118 -11.62 22.42 -7.18
N GLU A 119 -11.14 23.47 -6.50
CA GLU A 119 -10.54 23.36 -5.17
C GLU A 119 -11.54 22.85 -4.12
N LEU A 120 -12.81 23.29 -4.19
CA LEU A 120 -13.88 22.77 -3.34
C LEU A 120 -14.14 21.28 -3.60
N LEU A 121 -14.20 20.87 -4.87
CA LEU A 121 -14.36 19.45 -5.23
C LEU A 121 -13.18 18.60 -4.75
N GLN A 122 -11.95 19.11 -4.89
CA GLN A 122 -10.77 18.42 -4.37
C GLN A 122 -10.83 18.25 -2.85
N ALA A 123 -11.19 19.31 -2.11
CA ALA A 123 -11.33 19.24 -0.66
C ALA A 123 -12.41 18.22 -0.24
N ALA A 124 -13.49 18.09 -1.01
CA ALA A 124 -14.49 17.05 -0.78
C ALA A 124 -13.91 15.63 -0.99
N ASP A 125 -13.15 15.39 -2.06
CA ASP A 125 -12.49 14.10 -2.28
C ASP A 125 -11.46 13.77 -1.20
N ASP A 126 -10.67 14.76 -0.79
CA ASP A 126 -9.63 14.60 0.24
C ASP A 126 -10.27 14.22 1.58
N ILE A 127 -11.34 14.93 1.99
CA ILE A 127 -12.09 14.60 3.22
C ILE A 127 -12.80 13.25 3.11
N ALA A 128 -13.35 12.91 1.94
CA ALA A 128 -13.98 11.60 1.73
C ALA A 128 -12.97 10.44 1.82
N PHE A 129 -11.76 10.64 1.31
CA PHE A 129 -10.69 9.67 1.46
C PHE A 129 -10.18 9.60 2.91
N GLU A 130 -10.02 10.75 3.58
CA GLU A 130 -9.58 10.82 4.97
C GLU A 130 -10.59 10.15 5.92
N SER A 131 -11.90 10.38 5.73
CA SER A 131 -12.96 9.72 6.48
C SER A 131 -12.97 8.21 6.25
N SER A 132 -12.81 7.78 5.00
CA SER A 132 -12.75 6.36 4.65
C SER A 132 -11.53 5.67 5.24
N ARG A 133 -10.37 6.34 5.25
CA ARG A 133 -9.16 5.85 5.91
C ARG A 133 -9.37 5.73 7.42
N ALA A 134 -9.92 6.74 8.07
CA ALA A 134 -10.18 6.71 9.51
C ALA A 134 -11.17 5.60 9.90
N TYR A 135 -12.19 5.39 9.07
CA TYR A 135 -13.14 4.29 9.22
C TYR A 135 -12.45 2.92 9.17
N LEU A 136 -11.61 2.69 8.15
CA LEU A 136 -10.83 1.46 8.00
C LEU A 136 -9.79 1.29 9.13
N ASP A 137 -9.17 2.38 9.58
CA ASP A 137 -8.22 2.38 10.71
C ASP A 137 -8.91 1.88 11.99
N VAL A 138 -10.10 2.40 12.31
CA VAL A 138 -10.85 1.95 13.50
C VAL A 138 -11.20 0.46 13.40
N GLN A 139 -11.66 -0.01 12.24
CA GLN A 139 -11.94 -1.44 12.05
C GLN A 139 -10.69 -2.31 12.21
N ARG A 140 -9.59 -1.90 11.58
CA ARG A 140 -8.28 -2.55 11.69
C ARG A 140 -7.85 -2.69 13.14
N TYR A 141 -7.79 -1.59 13.89
CA TYR A 141 -7.29 -1.63 15.26
C TYR A 141 -8.25 -2.30 16.24
N ARG A 142 -9.57 -2.31 15.97
CA ARG A 142 -10.51 -3.18 16.69
C ARG A 142 -10.16 -4.66 16.48
N GLN A 143 -9.91 -5.07 15.24
CA GLN A 143 -9.54 -6.44 14.91
C GLN A 143 -8.16 -6.83 15.50
N LEU A 144 -7.15 -5.96 15.39
CA LEU A 144 -5.83 -6.20 15.98
C LEU A 144 -5.88 -6.31 17.50
N SER A 145 -6.62 -5.41 18.17
CA SER A 145 -6.84 -5.48 19.61
C SER A 145 -7.53 -6.79 20.02
N ASN A 146 -8.51 -7.26 19.23
CA ASN A 146 -9.16 -8.54 19.48
C ASN A 146 -8.20 -9.72 19.29
N LEU A 147 -7.39 -9.74 18.23
CA LEU A 147 -6.34 -10.75 18.03
C LEU A 147 -5.33 -10.76 19.19
N ALA A 148 -4.93 -9.59 19.69
CA ALA A 148 -4.01 -9.48 20.82
C ALA A 148 -4.64 -9.98 22.14
N LYS A 149 -5.93 -9.69 22.36
CA LYS A 149 -6.71 -10.23 23.47
C LYS A 149 -6.80 -11.76 23.41
N GLU A 150 -7.09 -12.32 22.24
CA GLU A 150 -7.12 -13.78 22.03
C GLU A 150 -5.76 -14.41 22.28
N ASN A 151 -4.68 -13.82 21.77
CA ASN A 151 -3.31 -14.30 22.01
C ASN A 151 -2.94 -14.29 23.50
N TRP A 152 -3.31 -13.23 24.22
CA TRP A 152 -3.15 -13.19 25.68
C TRP A 152 -3.95 -14.30 26.38
N ALA A 153 -5.19 -14.54 25.96
CA ALA A 153 -6.03 -15.59 26.55
C ALA A 153 -5.42 -16.99 26.33
N VAL A 154 -4.87 -17.27 25.15
CA VAL A 154 -4.17 -18.54 24.84
C VAL A 154 -2.93 -18.70 25.72
N HIS A 155 -2.09 -17.67 25.85
CA HIS A 155 -0.92 -17.73 26.73
C HIS A 155 -1.29 -17.86 28.21
N LYS A 156 -2.42 -17.28 28.63
CA LYS A 156 -2.94 -17.39 29.99
C LYS A 156 -3.38 -18.82 30.30
N GLU A 157 -4.13 -19.43 29.39
CA GLU A 157 -4.54 -20.84 29.49
C GLU A 157 -3.33 -21.76 29.60
N LEU A 158 -2.33 -21.58 28.73
CA LEU A 158 -1.12 -22.39 28.73
C LEU A 158 -0.29 -22.21 30.01
N TYR A 159 -0.17 -20.98 30.51
CA TYR A 159 0.49 -20.69 31.78
C TYR A 159 -0.20 -21.42 32.96
N ASP A 160 -1.53 -21.41 33.01
CA ASP A 160 -2.29 -22.07 34.08
C ASP A 160 -2.15 -23.60 34.04
N GLN A 161 -2.10 -24.18 32.83
CA GLN A 161 -1.82 -25.61 32.62
C GLN A 161 -0.42 -25.99 33.10
N ILE A 162 0.61 -25.20 32.76
CA ILE A 162 2.00 -25.45 33.17
C ILE A 162 2.15 -25.29 34.68
N THR A 163 1.52 -24.26 35.26
CA THR A 163 1.50 -24.04 36.71
C THR A 163 0.95 -25.27 37.44
N SER A 164 -0.17 -25.81 36.96
CA SER A 164 -0.79 -27.02 37.52
C SER A 164 0.15 -28.24 37.41
N ARG A 165 0.82 -28.43 36.27
CA ARG A 165 1.80 -29.53 36.07
C ARG A 165 3.02 -29.40 36.99
N VAL A 166 3.54 -28.19 37.18
CA VAL A 166 4.68 -27.92 38.08
C VAL A 166 4.29 -28.13 39.55
N GLN A 167 3.11 -27.68 39.96
CA GLN A 167 2.58 -27.92 41.32
C GLN A 167 2.35 -29.41 41.62
N ALA A 168 1.93 -30.19 40.61
CA ALA A 168 1.81 -31.64 40.71
C ALA A 168 3.17 -32.37 40.65
N GLY A 169 4.29 -31.65 40.53
CA GLY A 169 5.65 -32.22 40.52
C GLY A 169 6.06 -32.89 39.21
N VAL A 170 5.25 -32.79 38.16
CA VAL A 170 5.50 -33.41 36.84
C VAL A 170 6.04 -32.43 35.79
N GLY A 171 6.17 -31.14 36.13
CA GLY A 171 6.67 -30.08 35.25
C GLY A 171 8.01 -29.47 35.71
N ARG A 172 8.71 -28.79 34.79
CA ARG A 172 9.97 -28.09 35.11
C ARG A 172 9.69 -26.65 35.53
N ARG A 173 10.39 -26.15 36.57
CA ARG A 173 10.23 -24.76 37.03
C ARG A 173 10.64 -23.71 35.98
N VAL A 174 11.62 -24.02 35.12
CA VAL A 174 12.04 -23.11 34.04
C VAL A 174 10.94 -22.88 33.00
N ASP A 175 10.15 -23.92 32.72
CA ASP A 175 9.03 -23.87 31.77
C ASP A 175 7.94 -22.91 32.27
N LEU A 176 7.72 -22.85 33.59
CA LEU A 176 6.80 -21.90 34.23
C LEU A 176 7.27 -20.44 34.05
N GLU A 177 8.55 -20.17 34.29
CA GLU A 177 9.13 -18.83 34.09
C GLU A 177 9.07 -18.39 32.63
N GLN A 178 9.34 -19.32 31.69
CA GLN A 178 9.21 -19.04 30.25
C GLN A 178 7.76 -18.70 29.85
N ALA A 179 6.79 -19.48 30.35
CA ALA A 179 5.37 -19.20 30.11
C ALA A 179 4.93 -17.87 30.73
N ALA A 180 5.41 -17.54 31.94
CA ALA A 180 5.15 -16.25 32.59
C ALA A 180 5.67 -15.08 31.74
N GLY A 181 6.89 -15.20 31.20
CA GLY A 181 7.48 -14.20 30.32
C GLY A 181 6.67 -14.00 29.03
N ARG A 182 6.20 -15.08 28.39
CA ARG A 182 5.35 -15.00 27.19
C ARG A 182 3.98 -14.40 27.47
N LEU A 183 3.37 -14.74 28.61
CA LEU A 183 2.11 -14.14 29.06
C LEU A 183 2.24 -12.62 29.28
N ALA A 184 3.30 -12.18 29.96
CA ALA A 184 3.57 -10.76 30.17
C ALA A 184 3.78 -10.00 28.85
N LEU A 185 4.53 -10.58 27.91
CA LEU A 185 4.70 -10.02 26.57
C LEU A 185 3.36 -9.90 25.82
N ALA A 186 2.52 -10.95 25.88
CA ALA A 186 1.20 -10.92 25.26
C ALA A 186 0.29 -9.83 25.86
N GLN A 187 0.35 -9.63 27.19
CA GLN A 187 -0.37 -8.55 27.86
C GLN A 187 0.13 -7.16 27.42
N SER A 188 1.45 -6.98 27.29
CA SER A 188 2.04 -5.73 26.78
C SER A 188 1.60 -5.43 25.34
N ASN A 189 1.53 -6.46 24.48
CA ASN A 189 1.06 -6.31 23.11
C ASN A 189 -0.42 -5.91 23.07
N TRP A 190 -1.27 -6.52 23.90
CA TRP A 190 -2.68 -6.16 23.98
C TRP A 190 -2.89 -4.72 24.49
N LEU A 191 -2.12 -4.29 25.49
CA LEU A 191 -2.13 -2.90 25.95
C LEU A 191 -1.75 -1.93 24.83
N THR A 192 -0.72 -2.26 24.05
CA THR A 192 -0.26 -1.45 22.91
C THR A 192 -1.34 -1.34 21.83
N ASP A 193 -1.93 -2.46 21.41
CA ASP A 193 -2.98 -2.45 20.38
C ASP A 193 -4.26 -1.75 20.87
N THR A 194 -4.56 -1.80 22.17
CA THR A 194 -5.66 -1.03 22.79
C THR A 194 -5.37 0.47 22.79
N SER A 195 -4.13 0.88 23.07
CA SER A 195 -3.70 2.29 22.98
C SER A 195 -3.78 2.79 21.54
N ASN A 196 -3.32 2.00 20.57
CA ASN A 196 -3.41 2.36 19.16
C ASN A 196 -4.89 2.51 18.71
N LEU A 197 -5.79 1.65 19.20
CA LEU A 197 -7.23 1.78 18.96
C LEU A 197 -7.78 3.11 19.51
N HIS A 198 -7.35 3.52 20.70
CA HIS A 198 -7.71 4.82 21.26
C HIS A 198 -7.25 5.97 20.34
N ASP A 199 -6.00 5.95 19.88
CA ASP A 199 -5.43 7.01 19.03
C ASP A 199 -6.16 7.13 17.68
N VAL A 200 -6.48 6.00 17.03
CA VAL A 200 -7.25 6.06 15.77
C VAL A 200 -8.72 6.43 15.99
N SER A 201 -9.28 6.13 17.15
CA SER A 201 -10.64 6.56 17.52
C SER A 201 -10.70 8.08 17.71
N ALA A 202 -9.68 8.68 18.34
CA ALA A 202 -9.56 10.13 18.44
C ALA A 202 -9.35 10.80 17.07
N ARG A 203 -8.57 10.17 16.17
CA ARG A 203 -8.44 10.63 14.78
C ARG A 203 -9.77 10.60 14.03
N PHE A 204 -10.54 9.53 14.18
CA PHE A 204 -11.88 9.41 13.61
C PHE A 204 -12.79 10.53 14.12
N GLU A 205 -12.80 10.78 15.43
CA GLU A 205 -13.59 11.84 16.04
C GLU A 205 -13.22 13.23 15.51
N ARG A 206 -11.93 13.51 15.29
CA ARG A 206 -11.49 14.78 14.68
C ARG A 206 -12.06 14.99 13.26
N ILE A 207 -12.18 13.92 12.47
CA ILE A 207 -12.60 13.99 11.06
C ILE A 207 -14.13 14.00 10.93
N VAL A 208 -14.81 13.16 11.70
CA VAL A 208 -16.28 12.94 11.60
C VAL A 208 -17.05 13.82 12.58
N GLY A 209 -16.40 14.25 13.67
CA GLY A 209 -16.98 15.09 14.73
C GLY A 209 -17.66 14.30 15.86
N GLU A 210 -17.55 12.98 15.87
CA GLU A 210 -18.11 12.12 16.93
C GLU A 210 -17.28 10.84 17.10
N ALA A 211 -17.30 10.25 18.30
CA ALA A 211 -16.60 9.00 18.57
C ALA A 211 -17.14 7.84 17.69
N PRO A 212 -16.28 6.89 17.27
CA PRO A 212 -16.68 5.87 16.33
C PRO A 212 -17.72 4.89 16.92
N PRO A 213 -18.93 4.77 16.35
CA PRO A 213 -19.92 3.80 16.79
C PRO A 213 -19.51 2.37 16.39
N VAL A 214 -20.42 1.41 16.53
CA VAL A 214 -20.28 0.12 15.83
C VAL A 214 -20.33 0.40 14.33
N LEU A 215 -19.32 -0.07 13.59
CA LEU A 215 -19.14 0.20 12.16
C LEU A 215 -19.51 -1.06 11.36
N ALA A 216 -20.29 -0.91 10.29
CA ALA A 216 -20.62 -1.99 9.36
C ALA A 216 -19.39 -2.38 8.52
N GLU A 217 -19.37 -3.54 7.85
CA GLU A 217 -18.25 -3.87 6.97
C GLU A 217 -18.08 -2.80 5.87
N ALA A 218 -16.83 -2.39 5.61
CA ALA A 218 -16.54 -1.41 4.55
C ALA A 218 -16.91 -1.99 3.17
N PRO A 219 -17.62 -1.22 2.32
CA PRO A 219 -18.10 -1.69 1.03
C PRO A 219 -16.95 -2.09 0.10
N ASP A 220 -17.15 -3.16 -0.66
CA ASP A 220 -16.23 -3.56 -1.73
C ASP A 220 -16.45 -2.66 -2.95
N LEU A 221 -15.44 -1.85 -3.27
CA LEU A 221 -15.44 -0.93 -4.41
C LEU A 221 -14.58 -1.43 -5.58
N THR A 222 -14.21 -2.71 -5.60
CA THR A 222 -13.35 -3.29 -6.65
C THR A 222 -13.95 -3.10 -8.05
N LYS A 223 -15.28 -3.09 -8.19
CA LYS A 223 -15.98 -2.92 -9.47
C LYS A 223 -15.91 -1.51 -10.03
N GLN A 224 -15.68 -0.50 -9.18
CA GLN A 224 -15.58 0.91 -9.55
C GLN A 224 -14.17 1.30 -10.00
N MET A 225 -13.19 0.41 -9.78
CA MET A 225 -11.79 0.63 -10.12
C MET A 225 -11.60 0.80 -11.64
N PRO A 226 -10.76 1.76 -12.07
CA PRO A 226 -10.42 1.93 -13.48
C PRO A 226 -9.54 0.80 -14.00
N GLU A 227 -9.52 0.62 -15.33
CA GLU A 227 -8.59 -0.31 -15.99
C GLU A 227 -7.15 0.25 -16.01
N ASP A 228 -6.14 -0.64 -15.94
CA ASP A 228 -4.71 -0.29 -15.92
C ASP A 228 -4.29 0.69 -17.02
N LYS A 229 -4.81 0.50 -18.23
CA LYS A 229 -4.46 1.33 -19.40
C LYS A 229 -5.09 2.71 -19.39
N GLN A 230 -6.20 2.88 -18.66
CA GLN A 230 -7.00 4.10 -18.67
C GLN A 230 -6.77 4.96 -17.42
N ILE A 231 -6.16 4.41 -16.37
CA ILE A 231 -6.03 5.06 -15.06
C ILE A 231 -5.41 6.47 -15.09
N LEU A 232 -4.31 6.67 -15.83
CA LEU A 232 -3.68 8.00 -15.93
C LEU A 232 -4.51 8.97 -16.76
N THR A 233 -5.12 8.47 -17.84
CA THR A 233 -6.01 9.28 -18.70
C THR A 233 -7.23 9.76 -17.90
N GLU A 234 -7.82 8.88 -17.10
CA GLU A 234 -8.96 9.21 -16.26
C GLU A 234 -8.57 10.11 -15.08
N ALA A 235 -7.45 9.84 -14.40
CA ALA A 235 -6.93 10.69 -13.34
C ALA A 235 -6.74 12.12 -13.85
N LEU A 236 -6.06 12.31 -14.99
CA LEU A 236 -5.85 13.66 -15.53
C LEU A 236 -7.14 14.34 -16.01
N ARG A 237 -8.11 13.58 -16.54
CA ARG A 237 -9.37 14.15 -17.03
C ARG A 237 -10.36 14.51 -15.92
N ASN A 238 -10.35 13.79 -14.80
CA ASN A 238 -11.38 13.94 -13.78
C ASN A 238 -10.84 14.54 -12.48
N ASN A 239 -9.52 14.59 -12.27
CA ASN A 239 -8.95 15.12 -11.03
C ASN A 239 -9.23 16.63 -10.90
N PRO A 240 -9.95 17.06 -9.83
CA PRO A 240 -10.28 18.47 -9.65
C PRO A 240 -9.05 19.36 -9.48
N GLY A 241 -7.98 18.88 -8.85
CA GLY A 241 -6.74 19.65 -8.68
C GLY A 241 -6.09 20.05 -10.01
N PHE A 242 -6.12 19.15 -11.01
CA PHE A 242 -5.64 19.49 -12.35
C PHE A 242 -6.55 20.52 -13.04
N MET A 243 -7.87 20.37 -12.89
CA MET A 243 -8.85 21.31 -13.46
C MET A 243 -8.76 22.70 -12.82
N ALA A 244 -8.44 22.77 -11.52
CA ALA A 244 -8.15 24.02 -10.83
C ALA A 244 -6.91 24.71 -11.41
N ALA A 245 -5.84 23.95 -11.68
CA ALA A 245 -4.61 24.47 -12.29
C ALA A 245 -4.83 24.98 -13.72
N ILE A 246 -5.61 24.25 -14.55
CA ILE A 246 -6.00 24.71 -15.89
C ILE A 246 -6.84 26.00 -15.80
N SER A 247 -7.80 26.05 -14.89
CA SER A 247 -8.62 27.25 -14.69
C SER A 247 -7.77 28.45 -14.27
N ASN A 248 -6.78 28.24 -13.41
CA ASN A 248 -5.86 29.29 -12.98
C ASN A 248 -4.98 29.80 -14.14
N LEU A 249 -4.49 28.90 -15.00
CA LEU A 249 -3.79 29.25 -16.23
C LEU A 249 -4.64 30.15 -17.13
N ARG A 250 -5.92 29.80 -17.33
CA ARG A 250 -6.86 30.60 -18.14
C ARG A 250 -7.14 31.96 -17.51
N ALA A 251 -7.24 32.04 -16.18
CA ALA A 251 -7.34 33.30 -15.46
C ALA A 251 -6.10 34.19 -15.69
N ALA A 252 -4.90 33.62 -15.59
CA ALA A 252 -3.65 34.35 -15.84
C ALA A 252 -3.55 34.85 -17.30
N ARG A 253 -4.01 34.05 -18.28
CA ARG A 253 -4.10 34.46 -19.69
C ARG A 253 -5.07 35.64 -19.89
N ALA A 254 -6.26 35.56 -19.29
CA ALA A 254 -7.22 36.67 -19.36
C ALA A 254 -6.67 37.94 -18.69
N LEU A 255 -5.87 37.82 -17.62
CA LEU A 255 -5.21 38.95 -16.99
C LEU A 255 -4.21 39.65 -17.93
N THR A 256 -3.44 38.90 -18.74
CA THR A 256 -2.58 39.52 -19.77
C THR A 256 -3.39 40.34 -20.77
N ASP A 257 -4.58 39.89 -21.15
CA ASP A 257 -5.45 40.62 -22.07
C ASP A 257 -6.06 41.87 -21.42
N VAL A 258 -6.39 41.84 -20.13
CA VAL A 258 -6.78 43.04 -19.35
C VAL A 258 -5.66 44.08 -19.36
N ARG A 259 -4.40 43.66 -19.11
CA ARG A 259 -3.25 44.59 -19.11
C ARG A 259 -2.96 45.17 -20.48
N ARG A 260 -3.16 44.40 -21.57
CA ARG A 260 -3.01 44.89 -22.94
C ARG A 260 -4.12 45.88 -23.32
N ALA A 261 -5.36 45.60 -22.94
CA ALA A 261 -6.50 46.48 -23.23
C ALA A 261 -6.36 47.86 -22.56
N ALA A 262 -5.66 47.94 -21.42
CA ALA A 262 -5.37 49.21 -20.74
C ALA A 262 -4.51 50.20 -21.57
N ASN A 263 -3.87 49.75 -22.65
CA ASN A 263 -3.12 50.60 -23.58
C ASN A 263 -4.00 51.21 -24.69
N ALA A 264 -5.31 50.96 -24.69
CA ALA A 264 -6.24 51.54 -25.64
C ALA A 264 -6.97 52.76 -25.03
N PRO A 265 -7.55 53.66 -25.86
CA PRO A 265 -8.42 54.72 -25.34
C PRO A 265 -9.66 54.13 -24.67
N THR A 266 -10.11 54.82 -23.61
CA THR A 266 -11.38 54.55 -22.95
C THR A 266 -12.38 55.63 -23.32
N LEU A 267 -13.63 55.24 -23.58
CA LEU A 267 -14.75 56.13 -23.87
C LEU A 267 -15.81 55.96 -22.79
N GLU A 268 -16.21 57.05 -22.16
CA GLU A 268 -17.24 57.05 -21.13
C GLU A 268 -18.26 58.16 -21.37
N PHE A 269 -19.52 57.86 -21.06
CA PHE A 269 -20.57 58.86 -20.96
C PHE A 269 -20.58 59.41 -19.53
N ARG A 270 -20.48 60.73 -19.38
CA ARG A 270 -20.58 61.43 -18.09
C ARG A 270 -21.73 62.42 -18.15
N ALA A 271 -22.68 62.29 -17.22
CA ALA A 271 -23.73 63.26 -17.00
C ALA A 271 -23.71 63.70 -15.54
N SER A 272 -23.96 64.99 -15.27
CA SER A 272 -24.07 65.49 -13.90
C SER A 272 -25.12 66.59 -13.83
N THR A 273 -25.86 66.62 -12.73
CA THR A 273 -26.74 67.73 -12.36
C THR A 273 -26.48 68.08 -10.91
N GLY A 274 -26.39 69.36 -10.59
CA GLY A 274 -26.12 69.79 -9.23
C GLY A 274 -26.62 71.18 -8.94
N VAL A 275 -26.82 71.44 -7.66
CA VAL A 275 -27.17 72.75 -7.12
C VAL A 275 -26.12 73.15 -6.10
N GLU A 276 -25.67 74.40 -6.18
CA GLU A 276 -24.72 74.99 -5.24
C GLU A 276 -25.19 76.40 -4.87
N ARG A 277 -24.88 76.85 -3.65
CA ARG A 277 -25.13 78.23 -3.24
C ARG A 277 -23.85 79.03 -3.09
N ASN A 278 -23.99 80.33 -3.28
CA ASN A 278 -22.93 81.31 -3.07
C ASN A 278 -21.71 81.12 -3.98
N ARG A 279 -21.90 80.62 -5.22
CA ARG A 279 -20.80 80.32 -6.14
C ARG A 279 -19.92 81.56 -6.36
N ASN A 280 -18.60 81.41 -6.21
CA ASN A 280 -17.62 82.50 -6.33
C ASN A 280 -17.91 83.70 -5.41
N GLY A 281 -18.67 83.50 -4.32
CA GLY A 281 -19.02 84.52 -3.34
C GLY A 281 -20.20 85.42 -3.70
N TYR A 282 -20.97 85.06 -4.74
CA TYR A 282 -22.22 85.71 -5.09
C TYR A 282 -23.40 84.94 -4.48
N ASP A 283 -24.14 85.54 -3.56
CA ASP A 283 -25.33 84.90 -2.98
C ASP A 283 -26.36 84.60 -4.07
N GLY A 284 -26.87 83.38 -4.04
CA GLY A 284 -27.74 82.82 -5.05
C GLY A 284 -27.70 81.31 -5.08
N SER A 285 -28.66 80.72 -5.78
CA SER A 285 -28.68 79.29 -6.10
C SER A 285 -28.26 79.12 -7.56
N TYR A 286 -27.25 78.29 -7.78
CA TYR A 286 -26.73 77.97 -9.10
C TYR A 286 -27.06 76.52 -9.42
N LYS A 287 -27.43 76.25 -10.67
CA LYS A 287 -27.65 74.89 -11.17
C LYS A 287 -26.63 74.62 -12.28
N ASN A 288 -25.92 73.50 -12.17
CA ASN A 288 -24.96 73.06 -13.18
C ASN A 288 -25.42 71.71 -13.74
N ASP A 289 -25.79 71.70 -15.02
CA ASP A 289 -26.14 70.49 -15.76
C ASP A 289 -25.06 70.25 -16.84
N MET A 290 -24.56 69.03 -16.94
CA MET A 290 -23.53 68.65 -17.90
C MET A 290 -23.83 67.26 -18.48
N ALA A 291 -23.64 67.08 -19.78
CA ALA A 291 -23.64 65.79 -20.43
C ALA A 291 -22.55 65.77 -21.50
N GLN A 292 -21.62 64.81 -21.42
CA GLN A 292 -20.48 64.73 -22.31
C GLN A 292 -20.03 63.28 -22.51
N ILE A 293 -19.42 63.04 -23.67
CA ILE A 293 -18.67 61.81 -23.93
C ILE A 293 -17.19 62.16 -23.77
N VAL A 294 -16.51 61.48 -22.86
CA VAL A 294 -15.10 61.72 -22.56
C VAL A 294 -14.27 60.58 -23.09
N MET A 295 -13.26 60.90 -23.89
CA MET A 295 -12.23 59.97 -24.30
C MET A 295 -10.99 60.21 -23.43
N ASN A 296 -10.54 59.20 -22.70
CA ASN A 296 -9.25 59.23 -22.02
C ASN A 296 -8.29 58.28 -22.73
N TYR A 297 -7.17 58.81 -23.21
CA TYR A 297 -6.10 58.01 -23.79
C TYR A 297 -4.79 58.32 -23.09
N ASN A 298 -4.20 57.29 -22.48
CA ASN A 298 -2.91 57.42 -21.83
C ASN A 298 -1.79 57.21 -22.86
N LEU A 299 -1.07 58.28 -23.20
CA LEU A 299 0.06 58.22 -24.13
C LEU A 299 1.32 57.65 -23.49
N TYR A 300 1.57 57.94 -22.20
CA TYR A 300 2.78 57.50 -21.50
C TYR A 300 2.62 57.61 -19.97
N ARG A 301 2.86 56.51 -19.25
CA ARG A 301 2.91 56.43 -17.76
C ARG A 301 4.29 56.05 -17.24
N GLY A 302 5.35 56.64 -17.77
CA GLY A 302 6.71 56.38 -17.28
C GLY A 302 7.13 54.90 -17.38
N GLY A 303 6.67 54.17 -18.40
CA GLY A 303 6.95 52.74 -18.57
C GLY A 303 6.12 51.77 -17.71
N SER A 304 5.25 52.27 -16.82
CA SER A 304 4.47 51.44 -15.89
C SER A 304 3.57 50.40 -16.56
N ASP A 305 2.93 50.76 -17.68
CA ASP A 305 2.02 49.85 -18.38
C ASP A 305 2.77 48.70 -19.08
N SER A 306 3.95 48.98 -19.63
CA SER A 306 4.85 47.95 -20.17
C SER A 306 5.29 46.97 -19.07
N ALA A 307 5.74 47.49 -17.93
CA ALA A 307 6.14 46.65 -16.79
C ALA A 307 4.98 45.79 -16.26
N ARG A 308 3.75 46.31 -16.24
CA ARG A 308 2.55 45.54 -15.84
C ARG A 308 2.19 44.44 -16.85
N ILE A 309 2.40 44.67 -18.14
CA ILE A 309 2.21 43.63 -19.16
C ILE A 309 3.26 42.53 -18.97
N THR A 310 4.53 42.88 -18.81
CA THR A 310 5.60 41.91 -18.53
C THR A 310 5.30 41.11 -17.26
N GLN A 311 4.89 41.78 -16.17
CA GLN A 311 4.51 41.11 -14.92
C GLN A 311 3.33 40.13 -15.12
N ALA A 312 2.34 40.48 -15.93
CA ALA A 312 1.23 39.57 -16.24
C ALA A 312 1.67 38.38 -17.11
N VAL A 313 2.58 38.60 -18.07
CA VAL A 313 3.15 37.53 -18.90
C VAL A 313 3.95 36.54 -18.03
N GLU A 314 4.78 37.02 -17.11
CA GLU A 314 5.50 36.14 -16.20
C GLU A 314 4.57 35.40 -15.23
N SER A 315 3.48 36.04 -14.79
CA SER A 315 2.45 35.37 -13.99
C SER A 315 1.72 34.27 -14.79
N TYR A 316 1.54 34.47 -16.10
CA TYR A 316 1.01 33.45 -17.00
C TYR A 316 1.98 32.28 -17.21
N ASN A 317 3.28 32.55 -17.40
CA ASN A 317 4.31 31.51 -17.47
C ASN A 317 4.37 30.70 -16.16
N ALA A 318 4.32 31.36 -15.00
CA ALA A 318 4.26 30.67 -13.71
C ALA A 318 3.01 29.77 -13.58
N ALA A 319 1.88 30.16 -14.18
CA ALA A 319 0.68 29.33 -14.22
C ALA A 319 0.81 28.13 -15.20
N ILE A 320 1.58 28.28 -16.29
CA ILE A 320 1.96 27.15 -17.17
C ILE A 320 2.75 26.13 -16.36
N ASP A 321 3.79 26.58 -15.66
CA ASP A 321 4.63 25.71 -14.83
C ASP A 321 3.84 25.08 -13.67
N GLY A 322 2.89 25.81 -13.09
CA GLY A 322 1.97 25.29 -12.07
C GLY A 322 1.10 24.14 -12.59
N ARG A 323 0.61 24.23 -13.82
CA ARG A 323 -0.14 23.15 -14.49
C ARG A 323 0.76 21.95 -14.81
N GLU A 324 2.00 22.16 -15.26
CA GLU A 324 2.98 21.08 -15.47
C GLU A 324 3.40 20.38 -14.16
N LYS A 325 3.51 21.14 -13.07
CA LYS A 325 3.74 20.58 -11.74
C LYS A 325 2.56 19.69 -11.32
N SER A 326 1.33 20.21 -11.40
CA SER A 326 0.11 19.44 -11.05
C SER A 326 0.02 18.14 -11.86
N CYS A 327 0.33 18.19 -13.16
CA CYS A 327 0.40 17.01 -14.01
C CYS A 327 1.39 15.94 -13.49
N ARG A 328 2.62 16.34 -13.16
CA ARG A 328 3.65 15.42 -12.64
C ARG A 328 3.27 14.86 -11.28
N ASP A 329 2.72 15.68 -10.39
CA ASP A 329 2.30 15.28 -9.05
C ASP A 329 1.15 14.25 -9.12
N ILE A 330 0.15 14.48 -9.98
CA ILE A 330 -0.97 13.54 -10.19
C ILE A 330 -0.46 12.24 -10.82
N ARG A 331 0.44 12.31 -11.80
CA ARG A 331 1.02 11.12 -12.42
C ARG A 331 1.78 10.28 -11.39
N GLN A 332 2.66 10.91 -10.61
CA GLN A 332 3.39 10.22 -9.54
C GLN A 332 2.43 9.58 -8.53
N THR A 333 1.45 10.34 -8.03
CA THR A 333 0.51 9.87 -7.01
C THR A 333 -0.33 8.72 -7.53
N THR A 334 -0.84 8.83 -8.75
CA THR A 334 -1.66 7.78 -9.40
C THR A 334 -0.86 6.52 -9.68
N THR A 335 0.37 6.65 -10.20
CA THR A 335 1.25 5.51 -10.45
C THR A 335 1.60 4.78 -9.14
N ILE A 336 1.91 5.51 -8.07
CA ILE A 336 2.20 4.92 -6.75
C ILE A 336 0.96 4.22 -6.19
N ALA A 337 -0.20 4.87 -6.23
CA ALA A 337 -1.46 4.31 -5.73
C ALA A 337 -1.83 3.01 -6.48
N TRP A 338 -1.68 2.98 -7.81
CA TRP A 338 -1.94 1.79 -8.61
C TRP A 338 -0.94 0.66 -8.32
N ASN A 339 0.36 0.98 -8.25
CA ASN A 339 1.39 0.00 -7.93
C ASN A 339 1.20 -0.59 -6.53
N ASN A 340 0.75 0.22 -5.57
CA ASN A 340 0.36 -0.26 -4.24
C ASN A 340 -0.74 -1.32 -4.37
N VAL A 341 -1.89 -1.02 -5.00
CA VAL A 341 -2.98 -2.00 -5.17
C VAL A 341 -2.47 -3.33 -5.73
N ARG A 342 -1.65 -3.30 -6.80
CA ARG A 342 -1.03 -4.50 -7.36
C ARG A 342 -0.17 -5.26 -6.35
N LYS A 343 0.73 -4.55 -5.66
CA LYS A 343 1.61 -5.12 -4.62
C LYS A 343 0.79 -5.73 -3.48
N GLN A 344 -0.22 -5.03 -2.97
CA GLN A 344 -1.04 -5.49 -1.86
C GLN A 344 -1.89 -6.72 -2.23
N ARG A 345 -2.41 -6.81 -3.45
CA ARG A 345 -3.11 -8.02 -3.92
C ARG A 345 -2.22 -9.26 -3.87
N GLU A 346 -0.99 -9.14 -4.38
CA GLU A 346 -0.03 -10.25 -4.36
C GLU A 346 0.46 -10.57 -2.93
N GLN A 347 0.75 -9.53 -2.14
CA GLN A 347 1.17 -9.69 -0.75
C GLN A 347 0.08 -10.38 0.09
N LEU A 348 -1.19 -10.04 -0.10
CA LEU A 348 -2.31 -10.65 0.61
C LEU A 348 -2.39 -12.16 0.34
N ARG A 349 -2.16 -12.57 -0.91
CA ARG A 349 -2.12 -13.99 -1.31
C ARG A 349 -1.00 -14.74 -0.59
N LEU A 350 0.20 -14.17 -0.54
CA LEU A 350 1.37 -14.77 0.12
C LEU A 350 1.21 -14.84 1.63
N LEU A 351 0.69 -13.78 2.26
CA LEU A 351 0.43 -13.74 3.70
C LEU A 351 -0.68 -14.70 4.12
N ASN A 352 -1.71 -14.87 3.29
CA ASN A 352 -2.74 -15.89 3.53
C ASN A 352 -2.12 -17.29 3.57
N GLN A 353 -1.25 -17.62 2.60
CA GLN A 353 -0.55 -18.90 2.57
C GLN A 353 0.35 -19.09 3.79
N HIS A 354 1.08 -18.05 4.22
CA HIS A 354 1.91 -18.10 5.42
C HIS A 354 1.06 -18.37 6.67
N MET A 355 -0.05 -17.63 6.85
CA MET A 355 -0.98 -17.81 7.96
C MET A 355 -1.54 -19.24 8.02
N LEU A 356 -2.07 -19.76 6.90
CA LEU A 356 -2.64 -21.11 6.83
C LEU A 356 -1.60 -22.20 7.10
N SER A 357 -0.37 -22.03 6.61
CA SER A 357 0.72 -22.97 6.89
C SER A 357 1.15 -22.95 8.36
N THR A 358 1.30 -21.76 8.95
CA THR A 358 1.67 -21.59 10.36
C THR A 358 0.57 -22.11 11.29
N GLU A 359 -0.71 -21.93 10.93
CA GLU A 359 -1.84 -22.48 11.69
C GLU A 359 -1.80 -24.02 11.74
N LYS A 360 -1.57 -24.67 10.59
CA LYS A 360 -1.41 -26.14 10.54
C LYS A 360 -0.20 -26.61 11.34
N ALA A 361 0.91 -25.88 11.30
CA ALA A 361 2.11 -26.20 12.07
C ALA A 361 1.85 -26.08 13.58
N ARG A 362 1.16 -25.01 14.01
CA ARG A 362 0.73 -24.81 15.40
C ARG A 362 -0.10 -25.97 15.88
N ASP A 363 -1.13 -26.35 15.11
CA ASP A 363 -2.05 -27.43 15.51
C ASP A 363 -1.32 -28.77 15.67
N ALA A 364 -0.38 -29.09 14.77
CA ALA A 364 0.46 -30.27 14.88
C ALA A 364 1.39 -30.21 16.12
N TYR A 365 1.97 -29.04 16.41
CA TYR A 365 2.87 -28.87 17.55
C TYR A 365 2.12 -28.97 18.88
N ARG A 366 0.88 -28.48 18.94
CA ARG A 366 0.01 -28.64 20.10
C ARG A 366 -0.26 -30.12 20.39
N GLN A 367 -0.66 -30.88 19.36
CA GLN A 367 -0.89 -32.32 19.50
C GLN A 367 0.37 -33.07 19.96
N GLN A 368 1.55 -32.74 19.41
CA GLN A 368 2.82 -33.35 19.80
C GLN A 368 3.25 -32.96 21.23
N PHE A 369 2.97 -31.72 21.65
CA PHE A 369 3.24 -31.27 23.01
C PHE A 369 2.35 -32.00 24.03
N ASP A 370 1.09 -32.23 23.70
CA ASP A 370 0.14 -32.95 24.57
C ASP A 370 0.58 -34.40 24.85
N ILE A 371 1.25 -35.04 23.89
CA ILE A 371 1.85 -36.38 24.05
C ILE A 371 3.35 -36.36 24.44
N GLY A 372 3.91 -35.19 24.75
CA GLY A 372 5.29 -35.03 25.22
C GLY A 372 6.39 -35.20 24.16
N GLN A 373 6.06 -35.18 22.87
CA GLN A 373 7.01 -35.32 21.75
C GLN A 373 7.61 -33.98 21.26
N ARG A 374 7.08 -32.84 21.71
CA ARG A 374 7.54 -31.49 21.35
C ARG A 374 7.80 -30.65 22.60
N THR A 375 8.72 -29.68 22.52
CA THR A 375 9.05 -28.83 23.67
C THR A 375 8.00 -27.74 23.87
N LEU A 376 7.88 -27.23 25.11
CA LEU A 376 7.02 -26.07 25.39
C LEU A 376 7.48 -24.83 24.60
N LEU A 377 8.79 -24.63 24.47
CA LEU A 377 9.36 -23.50 23.76
C LEU A 377 8.87 -23.48 22.30
N ASP A 378 8.89 -24.64 21.63
CA ASP A 378 8.37 -24.77 20.27
C ASP A 378 6.88 -24.39 20.19
N LEU A 379 6.05 -24.86 21.14
CA LEU A 379 4.62 -24.52 21.15
C LEU A 379 4.40 -23.02 21.36
N LEU A 380 5.09 -22.42 22.34
CA LEU A 380 5.01 -20.99 22.63
C LEU A 380 5.48 -20.13 21.44
N ASP A 381 6.52 -20.56 20.74
CA ASP A 381 7.06 -19.87 19.59
C ASP A 381 6.09 -19.94 18.40
N THR A 382 5.50 -21.11 18.14
CA THR A 382 4.53 -21.26 17.04
C THR A 382 3.20 -20.55 17.32
N GLU A 383 2.75 -20.45 18.57
CA GLU A 383 1.59 -19.62 18.93
C GLU A 383 1.86 -18.14 18.63
N ASN A 384 3.03 -17.63 19.02
CA ASN A 384 3.40 -16.26 18.69
C ASN A 384 3.57 -16.05 17.17
N GLU A 385 4.13 -17.02 16.44
CA GLU A 385 4.24 -16.96 14.97
C GLU A 385 2.85 -16.88 14.31
N LEU A 386 1.88 -17.69 14.77
CA LEU A 386 0.50 -17.63 14.28
C LEU A 386 -0.14 -16.27 14.57
N PHE A 387 0.06 -15.71 15.77
CA PHE A 387 -0.41 -14.38 16.11
C PHE A 387 0.18 -13.30 15.18
N GLN A 388 1.49 -13.32 14.93
CA GLN A 388 2.11 -12.37 13.99
C GLN A 388 1.62 -12.56 12.56
N ALA A 389 1.45 -13.81 12.10
CA ALA A 389 0.93 -14.11 10.77
C ALA A 389 -0.53 -13.60 10.59
N ARG A 390 -1.40 -13.81 11.59
CA ARG A 390 -2.78 -13.28 11.59
C ARG A 390 -2.82 -11.76 11.58
N ARG A 391 -1.96 -11.09 12.37
CA ARG A 391 -1.84 -9.62 12.35
C ARG A 391 -1.37 -9.11 10.99
N ALA A 392 -0.33 -9.73 10.43
CA ALA A 392 0.20 -9.34 9.11
C ALA A 392 -0.86 -9.50 8.02
N TYR A 393 -1.61 -10.60 8.03
CA TYR A 393 -2.72 -10.83 7.10
C TYR A 393 -3.85 -9.81 7.28
N ALA A 394 -4.28 -9.55 8.51
CA ALA A 394 -5.31 -8.54 8.79
C ALA A 394 -4.87 -7.13 8.33
N ASN A 395 -3.63 -6.73 8.63
CA ASN A 395 -3.07 -5.46 8.15
C ASN A 395 -3.11 -5.38 6.61
N ALA A 396 -2.66 -6.43 5.92
CA ALA A 396 -2.65 -6.46 4.46
C ALA A 396 -4.06 -6.35 3.84
N GLN A 397 -5.10 -6.88 4.50
CA GLN A 397 -6.49 -6.72 4.04
C GLN A 397 -6.92 -5.25 4.08
N TYR A 398 -6.68 -4.54 5.18
CA TYR A 398 -7.03 -3.12 5.29
C TYR A 398 -6.13 -2.24 4.42
N ASP A 399 -4.85 -2.57 4.29
CA ASP A 399 -3.92 -1.84 3.41
C ASP A 399 -4.37 -1.96 1.94
N LEU A 400 -4.87 -3.13 1.50
CA LEU A 400 -5.46 -3.29 0.17
C LEU A 400 -6.69 -2.39 0.00
N LYS A 401 -7.65 -2.45 0.92
CA LYS A 401 -8.86 -1.62 0.86
C LYS A 401 -8.53 -0.11 0.85
N GLN A 402 -7.56 0.32 1.67
CA GLN A 402 -7.09 1.70 1.69
C GLN A 402 -6.45 2.13 0.36
N SER A 403 -5.61 1.28 -0.24
CA SER A 403 -5.01 1.55 -1.55
C SER A 403 -6.06 1.63 -2.67
N GLU A 404 -7.08 0.77 -2.64
CA GLU A 404 -8.18 0.82 -3.62
C GLU A 404 -8.98 2.12 -3.50
N TYR A 405 -9.31 2.54 -2.27
CA TYR A 405 -9.99 3.81 -2.05
C TYR A 405 -9.13 5.01 -2.44
N GLN A 406 -7.80 4.92 -2.28
CA GLN A 406 -6.87 5.95 -2.73
C GLN A 406 -6.90 6.10 -4.26
N VAL A 407 -6.92 5.00 -5.00
CA VAL A 407 -7.05 5.03 -6.48
C VAL A 407 -8.38 5.66 -6.90
N LEU A 408 -9.47 5.34 -6.22
CA LEU A 408 -10.78 5.93 -6.49
C LEU A 408 -10.82 7.42 -6.16
N SER A 409 -10.12 7.87 -5.11
CA SER A 409 -10.01 9.29 -4.76
C SER A 409 -9.23 10.08 -5.82
N VAL A 410 -8.05 9.61 -6.23
CA VAL A 410 -7.24 10.32 -7.25
C VAL A 410 -7.90 10.38 -8.63
N THR A 411 -8.79 9.43 -8.93
CA THR A 411 -9.58 9.37 -10.19
C THR A 411 -10.96 10.02 -10.08
N HIS A 412 -11.28 10.68 -8.95
CA HIS A 412 -12.57 11.33 -8.69
C HIS A 412 -13.78 10.37 -8.80
N ARG A 413 -13.60 9.11 -8.41
CA ARG A 413 -14.61 8.04 -8.42
C ARG A 413 -15.06 7.60 -7.03
N LEU A 414 -14.37 8.03 -5.96
CA LEU A 414 -14.68 7.60 -4.59
C LEU A 414 -16.08 8.03 -4.14
N LEU A 415 -16.41 9.32 -4.28
CA LEU A 415 -17.73 9.84 -3.90
C LEU A 415 -18.86 9.15 -4.69
N PRO A 416 -18.84 9.09 -6.04
CA PRO A 416 -19.82 8.32 -6.80
C PRO A 416 -19.87 6.83 -6.42
N GLY A 417 -18.72 6.22 -6.13
CA GLY A 417 -18.64 4.82 -5.71
C GLY A 417 -19.32 4.55 -4.37
N LEU A 418 -19.34 5.54 -3.47
CA LEU A 418 -20.09 5.53 -2.22
C LEU A 418 -21.54 6.01 -2.38
N GLY A 419 -21.99 6.31 -3.61
CA GLY A 419 -23.33 6.87 -3.86
C GLY A 419 -23.51 8.29 -3.32
N LEU A 420 -22.42 9.00 -3.07
CA LEU A 420 -22.40 10.38 -2.58
C LEU A 420 -22.12 11.33 -3.73
N ALA A 421 -22.70 12.52 -3.67
CA ALA A 421 -22.40 13.62 -4.57
C ALA A 421 -21.81 14.79 -3.77
N PRO A 422 -20.84 15.53 -4.32
CA PRO A 422 -20.44 16.80 -3.74
C PRO A 422 -21.67 17.72 -3.66
N ALA A 423 -21.70 18.61 -2.65
CA ALA A 423 -22.80 19.53 -2.41
C ALA A 423 -23.26 20.19 -3.71
N THR A 424 -24.58 20.40 -3.88
CA THR A 424 -25.19 20.93 -5.12
C THR A 424 -24.74 22.37 -5.40
N VAL A 425 -23.53 22.52 -5.89
CA VAL A 425 -22.94 23.76 -6.34
C VAL A 425 -23.00 23.75 -7.86
N THR A 426 -23.65 24.76 -8.43
CA THR A 426 -23.72 24.88 -9.88
C THR A 426 -22.31 25.02 -10.43
N ALA A 427 -21.91 24.07 -11.28
CA ALA A 427 -20.67 24.16 -12.02
C ALA A 427 -20.64 25.51 -12.78
N PRO A 428 -19.49 26.21 -12.81
CA PRO A 428 -19.37 27.42 -13.61
C PRO A 428 -19.66 27.10 -15.08
N ASP A 429 -20.25 28.05 -15.81
CA ASP A 429 -20.45 27.95 -17.26
C ASP A 429 -19.11 27.55 -17.90
N SER A 430 -19.06 26.37 -18.51
CA SER A 430 -17.86 25.87 -19.18
C SER A 430 -17.64 26.71 -20.43
N ASP A 431 -16.71 27.67 -20.38
CA ASP A 431 -16.02 28.09 -21.61
C ASP A 431 -15.27 26.84 -22.06
N ASP A 432 -15.78 26.16 -23.09
CA ASP A 432 -15.20 24.96 -23.72
C ASP A 432 -13.78 25.32 -24.17
N GLY A 433 -12.86 25.21 -23.23
CA GLY A 433 -11.57 25.86 -23.37
C GLY A 433 -10.74 25.20 -24.46
N ASP A 434 -9.68 25.88 -24.86
CA ASP A 434 -8.77 25.38 -25.90
C ASP A 434 -8.33 23.94 -25.57
N PRO A 435 -8.60 22.94 -26.44
CA PRO A 435 -8.15 21.56 -26.23
C PRO A 435 -6.65 21.45 -25.95
N LYS A 436 -5.86 22.44 -26.40
CA LYS A 436 -4.42 22.55 -26.12
C LYS A 436 -4.09 22.76 -24.64
N ASP A 437 -5.01 23.34 -23.86
CA ASP A 437 -4.82 23.51 -22.41
C ASP A 437 -4.81 22.14 -21.68
N TYR A 438 -5.46 21.12 -22.25
CA TYR A 438 -5.50 19.75 -21.72
C TYR A 438 -4.40 18.83 -22.29
N ALA A 439 -3.99 19.08 -23.54
CA ALA A 439 -3.16 18.16 -24.32
C ALA A 439 -1.64 18.47 -24.27
N ALA A 440 -1.24 19.65 -23.79
CA ALA A 440 0.17 20.00 -23.74
C ALA A 440 0.88 19.20 -22.62
N GLN A 441 1.64 18.17 -23.02
CA GLN A 441 2.82 17.62 -22.32
C GLN A 441 2.64 16.55 -21.23
N CYS A 442 1.43 16.19 -20.82
CA CYS A 442 1.23 15.10 -19.86
C CYS A 442 1.30 13.71 -20.51
N SER A 443 2.40 12.97 -20.33
CA SER A 443 2.44 11.54 -20.69
C SER A 443 1.42 10.76 -19.86
N VAL A 444 0.60 9.96 -20.54
CA VAL A 444 -0.40 9.04 -19.96
C VAL A 444 0.11 7.60 -19.91
N GLU A 445 1.38 7.37 -20.25
CA GLU A 445 1.96 6.04 -20.25
C GLU A 445 2.36 5.62 -18.83
N MET A 446 1.81 4.48 -18.38
CA MET A 446 2.16 3.88 -17.10
C MET A 446 3.52 3.19 -17.21
N PRO A 447 4.43 3.37 -16.23
CA PRO A 447 5.68 2.62 -16.22
C PRO A 447 5.39 1.12 -16.07
N ALA A 448 6.23 0.31 -16.69
CA ALA A 448 6.13 -1.14 -16.56
C ALA A 448 6.26 -1.54 -15.08
N PRO A 449 5.41 -2.48 -14.61
CA PRO A 449 5.52 -2.99 -13.26
C PRO A 449 6.85 -3.70 -13.04
N THR A 450 7.39 -3.58 -11.83
CA THR A 450 8.55 -4.36 -11.41
C THR A 450 8.06 -5.61 -10.68
N ASP A 451 7.95 -6.72 -11.40
CA ASP A 451 7.54 -8.00 -10.82
C ASP A 451 8.74 -8.73 -10.16
N LEU A 452 8.48 -9.58 -9.16
CA LEU A 452 9.51 -10.36 -8.48
C LEU A 452 10.04 -11.48 -9.41
N ASP A 453 11.30 -11.39 -9.82
CA ASP A 453 11.96 -12.47 -10.56
C ASP A 453 12.53 -13.52 -9.59
N LEU A 454 11.65 -14.45 -9.21
CA LEU A 454 12.01 -15.58 -8.33
C LEU A 454 13.05 -16.50 -8.98
N ASN A 455 13.05 -16.62 -10.31
CA ASN A 455 13.98 -17.49 -11.03
C ASN A 455 15.39 -16.91 -11.03
N ALA A 456 15.53 -15.60 -11.30
CA ALA A 456 16.82 -14.92 -11.18
C ALA A 456 17.33 -14.95 -9.73
N ALA A 457 16.44 -14.76 -8.74
CA ALA A 457 16.80 -14.88 -7.33
C ALA A 457 17.34 -16.28 -6.99
N MET A 458 16.68 -17.34 -7.46
CA MET A 458 17.16 -18.72 -7.29
C MET A 458 18.46 -18.99 -8.04
N ALA A 459 18.60 -18.50 -9.28
CA ALA A 459 19.80 -18.68 -10.10
C ALA A 459 21.03 -17.98 -9.49
N SER A 460 20.82 -16.87 -8.78
CA SER A 460 21.89 -16.15 -8.07
C SER A 460 22.40 -16.88 -6.81
N ARG A 461 21.66 -17.88 -6.32
CA ARG A 461 22.03 -18.61 -5.11
C ARG A 461 23.13 -19.62 -5.44
N PRO A 462 24.28 -19.59 -4.74
CA PRO A 462 25.29 -20.62 -4.92
C PRO A 462 24.69 -22.00 -4.61
N PRO A 463 25.06 -23.05 -5.37
CA PRO A 463 24.56 -24.39 -5.12
C PRO A 463 24.86 -24.75 -3.66
N LEU A 464 23.84 -25.28 -2.98
CA LEU A 464 24.02 -25.80 -1.62
C LEU A 464 25.15 -26.82 -1.67
N LYS A 465 26.20 -26.60 -0.88
CA LYS A 465 27.21 -27.64 -0.64
C LYS A 465 26.43 -28.87 -0.16
N PRO A 466 26.61 -30.05 -0.76
CA PRO A 466 25.99 -31.26 -0.26
C PRO A 466 26.30 -31.36 1.23
N VAL A 467 25.27 -31.40 2.07
CA VAL A 467 25.46 -31.76 3.48
C VAL A 467 26.10 -33.13 3.44
N PRO A 468 27.30 -33.33 4.04
CA PRO A 468 27.89 -34.65 4.07
C PRO A 468 26.87 -35.58 4.72
N VAL A 469 26.36 -36.53 3.93
CA VAL A 469 25.62 -37.67 4.47
C VAL A 469 26.51 -38.23 5.57
N PRO A 470 26.02 -38.42 6.81
CA PRO A 470 26.84 -38.99 7.87
C PRO A 470 27.48 -40.27 7.32
N ALA A 471 28.81 -40.26 7.23
CA ALA A 471 29.55 -41.40 6.68
C ALA A 471 29.16 -42.65 7.48
N PRO A 472 28.91 -43.80 6.81
CA PRO A 472 28.67 -45.04 7.53
C PRO A 472 29.83 -45.26 8.52
N VAL A 473 29.48 -45.49 9.79
CA VAL A 473 30.42 -45.65 10.89
C VAL A 473 31.38 -46.79 10.55
N VAL A 474 32.62 -46.46 10.18
CA VAL A 474 33.65 -47.48 9.92
C VAL A 474 33.97 -48.13 11.27
N PRO A 475 33.81 -49.45 11.43
CA PRO A 475 34.06 -50.11 12.70
C PRO A 475 35.55 -50.01 13.09
N THR A 476 35.84 -49.63 14.33
CA THR A 476 37.22 -49.41 14.82
C THR A 476 37.91 -50.67 15.33
N THR A 477 37.19 -51.75 15.63
CA THR A 477 37.78 -53.02 16.10
C THR A 477 37.87 -54.05 14.97
N LEU A 478 38.94 -54.84 14.93
CA LEU A 478 39.18 -55.85 13.88
C LEU A 478 38.01 -56.85 13.73
N PRO A 479 37.44 -57.43 14.82
CA PRO A 479 36.27 -58.28 14.72
C PRO A 479 35.08 -57.57 14.05
N ALA A 480 34.83 -56.30 14.39
CA ALA A 480 33.73 -55.54 13.82
C ALA A 480 33.97 -55.16 12.34
N GLN A 481 35.23 -54.94 11.94
CA GLN A 481 35.58 -54.72 10.52
C GLN A 481 35.34 -55.98 9.67
N CYS A 482 35.67 -57.15 10.20
CA CYS A 482 35.42 -58.42 9.53
C CYS A 482 33.94 -58.78 9.47
N GLU A 483 33.20 -58.52 10.54
CA GLU A 483 31.74 -58.67 10.56
C GLU A 483 31.09 -57.73 9.54
N PHE A 484 31.54 -56.47 9.48
CA PHE A 484 31.06 -55.50 8.49
C PHE A 484 31.38 -55.97 7.07
N ALA A 485 32.61 -56.43 6.80
CA ALA A 485 33.00 -56.95 5.48
C ALA A 485 32.15 -58.16 5.07
N ALA A 486 31.83 -59.07 6.00
CA ALA A 486 30.96 -60.22 5.72
C ALA A 486 29.50 -59.80 5.45
N LYS A 487 28.95 -58.86 6.23
CA LYS A 487 27.60 -58.32 6.00
C LYS A 487 27.51 -57.55 4.68
N ASP A 488 28.51 -56.72 4.37
CA ASP A 488 28.54 -55.94 3.12
C ASP A 488 28.77 -56.84 1.89
N TRP A 489 29.51 -57.95 2.03
CA TRP A 489 29.58 -59.02 1.02
C TRP A 489 28.22 -59.67 0.75
N ALA A 490 27.47 -60.04 1.79
CA ALA A 490 26.13 -60.61 1.65
C ALA A 490 25.13 -59.61 1.05
N ALA A 491 25.25 -58.33 1.42
CA ALA A 491 24.47 -57.24 0.83
C ALA A 491 24.78 -57.04 -0.65
N ALA A 492 26.07 -57.05 -1.04
CA ALA A 492 26.49 -56.97 -2.43
C ALA A 492 25.95 -58.15 -3.27
N TRP A 493 25.92 -59.35 -2.69
CA TRP A 493 25.32 -60.52 -3.33
C TRP A 493 23.80 -60.35 -3.50
N SER A 494 23.08 -59.96 -2.45
CA SER A 494 21.63 -59.75 -2.49
C SER A 494 21.23 -58.63 -3.48
N ALA A 495 22.06 -57.60 -3.59
CA ALA A 495 21.88 -56.51 -4.56
C ALA A 495 22.26 -56.87 -6.00
N LYS A 496 22.76 -58.10 -6.25
CA LYS A 496 23.24 -58.58 -7.55
C LYS A 496 24.40 -57.73 -8.14
N ASP A 497 25.16 -57.03 -7.31
CA ASP A 497 26.33 -56.24 -7.74
C ASP A 497 27.54 -57.16 -7.90
N LEU A 498 27.69 -57.72 -9.11
CA LEU A 498 28.75 -58.67 -9.45
C LEU A 498 30.15 -58.08 -9.19
N LYS A 499 30.37 -56.81 -9.52
CA LYS A 499 31.68 -56.16 -9.38
C LYS A 499 32.05 -56.00 -7.90
N LYS A 500 31.11 -55.52 -7.07
CA LYS A 500 31.34 -55.36 -5.62
C LYS A 500 31.46 -56.73 -4.93
N TYR A 501 30.58 -57.67 -5.25
CA TYR A 501 30.59 -59.03 -4.70
C TYR A 501 31.91 -59.75 -4.97
N LEU A 502 32.34 -59.82 -6.24
CA LEU A 502 33.62 -60.44 -6.60
C LEU A 502 34.81 -59.67 -6.04
N GLY A 503 34.66 -58.36 -5.85
CA GLY A 503 35.63 -57.50 -5.21
C GLY A 503 35.99 -57.92 -3.78
N TYR A 504 35.16 -58.69 -3.06
CA TYR A 504 35.53 -59.23 -1.75
C TYR A 504 36.46 -60.42 -1.81
N TYR A 505 36.68 -61.07 -2.96
CA TYR A 505 37.55 -62.23 -3.05
C TYR A 505 38.98 -61.80 -3.42
N SER A 506 39.97 -62.34 -2.71
CA SER A 506 41.39 -62.08 -2.97
C SER A 506 41.81 -62.60 -4.35
N THR A 507 42.91 -62.05 -4.89
CA THR A 507 43.60 -62.66 -6.05
C THR A 507 44.14 -64.05 -5.74
N ASN A 508 44.44 -64.33 -4.47
CA ASN A 508 44.96 -65.62 -3.98
C ASN A 508 43.85 -66.57 -3.50
N PHE A 509 42.58 -66.24 -3.74
CA PHE A 509 41.46 -67.09 -3.33
C PHE A 509 41.51 -68.44 -4.04
N GLN A 510 41.50 -69.52 -3.27
CA GLN A 510 41.45 -70.89 -3.78
C GLN A 510 40.10 -71.53 -3.45
N PRO A 511 39.24 -71.82 -4.45
CA PRO A 511 37.96 -72.48 -4.22
C PRO A 511 38.16 -73.95 -3.85
N LEU A 512 37.61 -74.39 -2.72
CA LEU A 512 37.73 -75.79 -2.27
C LEU A 512 36.90 -76.80 -3.08
N THR A 513 35.99 -76.32 -3.94
CA THR A 513 34.99 -77.14 -4.63
C THR A 513 35.12 -77.14 -6.15
N ARG A 514 36.15 -76.50 -6.73
CA ARG A 514 36.34 -76.35 -8.19
C ARG A 514 37.83 -76.44 -8.55
N ALA A 515 38.14 -76.76 -9.81
CA ALA A 515 39.51 -77.01 -10.29
C ALA A 515 40.37 -75.73 -10.32
N ASP A 516 39.79 -74.59 -10.69
CA ASP A 516 40.45 -73.28 -10.63
C ASP A 516 39.48 -72.13 -10.26
N ARG A 517 40.05 -70.94 -10.08
CA ARG A 517 39.36 -69.71 -9.65
C ARG A 517 38.47 -69.13 -10.74
N GLU A 518 38.86 -69.26 -12.01
CA GLU A 518 38.11 -68.68 -13.13
C GLU A 518 36.81 -69.45 -13.37
N ASP A 519 36.86 -70.78 -13.31
CA ASP A 519 35.70 -71.65 -13.32
C ASP A 519 34.74 -71.35 -12.15
N TRP A 520 35.27 -71.11 -10.95
CA TRP A 520 34.48 -70.75 -9.79
C TRP A 520 33.78 -69.38 -9.96
N TYR A 521 34.48 -68.40 -10.54
CA TYR A 521 33.90 -67.09 -10.81
C TYR A 521 32.77 -67.14 -11.82
N ASN A 522 32.96 -67.83 -12.94
CA ASN A 522 31.94 -67.99 -13.96
C ASN A 522 30.68 -68.67 -13.38
N PHE A 523 30.86 -69.68 -12.53
CA PHE A 523 29.76 -70.34 -11.83
C PHE A 523 29.01 -69.40 -10.87
N ARG A 524 29.71 -68.53 -10.14
CA ARG A 524 29.06 -67.55 -9.24
C ARG A 524 28.35 -66.45 -10.01
N ALA A 525 28.92 -65.97 -11.11
CA ALA A 525 28.30 -64.98 -11.99
C ALA A 525 26.96 -65.48 -12.56
N GLN A 526 26.87 -66.75 -12.96
CA GLN A 526 25.61 -67.37 -13.40
C GLN A 526 24.54 -67.38 -12.29
N ARG A 527 24.93 -67.64 -11.04
CA ARG A 527 23.99 -67.63 -9.90
C ARG A 527 23.44 -66.24 -9.58
N LEU A 528 24.17 -65.18 -9.93
CA LEU A 528 23.72 -63.80 -9.78
C LEU A 528 22.69 -63.38 -10.85
N ASN A 529 22.45 -64.19 -11.89
CA ASN A 529 21.48 -63.90 -12.96
C ASN A 529 20.03 -64.34 -12.64
N LYS A 530 19.71 -64.63 -11.37
CA LYS A 530 18.35 -64.97 -10.91
C LYS A 530 17.50 -63.72 -10.71
N ASP A 531 16.18 -63.84 -10.83
CA ASP A 531 15.25 -62.68 -10.74
C ASP A 531 15.39 -61.92 -9.41
N SER A 532 15.44 -62.66 -8.30
CA SER A 532 15.70 -62.13 -6.96
C SER A 532 16.65 -63.03 -6.19
N ILE A 533 17.48 -62.42 -5.34
CA ILE A 533 18.42 -63.10 -4.45
C ILE A 533 18.33 -62.41 -3.09
N SER A 534 18.14 -63.20 -2.03
CA SER A 534 18.31 -62.75 -0.64
C SER A 534 19.34 -63.64 0.05
N VAL A 535 20.33 -63.02 0.67
CA VAL A 535 21.36 -63.67 1.46
C VAL A 535 21.36 -63.08 2.87
N GLU A 536 20.90 -63.88 3.84
CA GLU A 536 20.92 -63.51 5.26
C GLU A 536 22.02 -64.28 6.00
N LEU A 537 22.73 -63.59 6.89
CA LEU A 537 23.74 -64.18 7.75
C LEU A 537 23.19 -64.26 9.18
N LYS A 538 23.02 -65.48 9.69
CA LYS A 538 22.57 -65.75 11.07
C LYS A 538 23.73 -66.29 11.90
N ASP A 539 23.66 -66.10 13.21
CA ASP A 539 24.64 -66.60 14.19
C ASP A 539 26.11 -66.25 13.84
N LEU A 540 26.31 -65.03 13.34
CA LEU A 540 27.62 -64.57 12.89
C LEU A 540 28.57 -64.40 14.07
N SER A 541 29.71 -65.09 14.04
CA SER A 541 30.78 -64.97 15.01
C SER A 541 32.12 -64.74 14.31
N VAL A 542 32.95 -63.86 14.89
CA VAL A 542 34.25 -63.51 14.33
C VAL A 542 35.35 -63.94 15.30
N LYS A 543 36.30 -64.72 14.78
CA LYS A 543 37.51 -65.13 15.49
C LYS A 543 38.72 -64.47 14.82
N GLN A 544 39.47 -63.67 15.56
CA GLN A 544 40.73 -63.13 15.04
C GLN A 544 41.76 -64.25 14.89
N LEU A 545 42.39 -64.35 13.72
CA LEU A 545 43.44 -65.35 13.43
C LEU A 545 44.84 -64.73 13.52
N SER A 546 44.98 -63.47 13.11
CA SER A 546 46.22 -62.69 13.21
C SER A 546 45.90 -61.19 13.26
N PRO A 547 46.88 -60.27 13.39
CA PRO A 547 46.65 -58.84 13.29
C PRO A 547 46.03 -58.37 11.96
N GLU A 548 46.11 -59.19 10.91
CA GLU A 548 45.63 -58.87 9.56
C GLU A 548 44.68 -59.94 9.00
N SER A 549 44.22 -60.89 9.82
CA SER A 549 43.29 -61.93 9.36
C SER A 549 42.28 -62.32 10.43
N CYS A 550 41.10 -62.70 9.97
CA CYS A 550 39.99 -63.14 10.79
C CYS A 550 39.22 -64.27 10.11
N GLU A 551 38.57 -65.06 10.93
CA GLU A 551 37.63 -66.09 10.52
C GLU A 551 36.23 -65.64 10.91
N VAL A 552 35.30 -65.67 9.95
CA VAL A 552 33.90 -65.34 10.17
C VAL A 552 33.07 -66.59 9.94
N ASN A 553 32.40 -67.05 10.99
CA ASN A 553 31.54 -68.23 10.98
C ASN A 553 30.09 -67.77 11.06
N PHE A 554 29.22 -68.30 10.20
CA PHE A 554 27.80 -67.93 10.16
C PHE A 554 26.95 -69.03 9.50
N GLN A 555 25.65 -68.99 9.76
CA GLN A 555 24.64 -69.72 8.99
C GLN A 555 24.17 -68.83 7.84
N GLN A 556 24.38 -69.27 6.59
CA GLN A 556 23.91 -68.55 5.41
C GLN A 556 22.52 -69.05 5.03
N SER A 557 21.51 -68.18 5.07
CA SER A 557 20.22 -68.44 4.43
C SER A 557 20.19 -67.80 3.05
N TYR A 558 20.12 -68.63 2.01
CA TYR A 558 20.01 -68.19 0.63
C TYR A 558 18.60 -68.46 0.11
N ARG A 559 17.99 -67.45 -0.51
CA ARG A 559 16.68 -67.55 -1.17
C ARG A 559 16.76 -66.95 -2.57
N SER A 560 16.27 -67.68 -3.57
CA SER A 560 15.98 -67.16 -4.92
C SER A 560 14.62 -67.66 -5.40
N SER A 561 14.17 -67.19 -6.56
CA SER A 561 12.85 -67.51 -7.12
C SER A 561 12.56 -69.02 -7.23
N ASP A 562 13.58 -69.85 -7.39
CA ASP A 562 13.48 -71.30 -7.64
C ASP A 562 14.33 -72.17 -6.69
N TYR A 563 15.04 -71.60 -5.72
CA TYR A 563 15.97 -72.34 -4.87
C TYR A 563 16.19 -71.69 -3.50
N ASN A 564 16.15 -72.51 -2.45
CA ASN A 564 16.38 -72.09 -1.07
C ASN A 564 17.39 -73.04 -0.40
N ASP A 565 18.35 -72.50 0.33
CA ASP A 565 19.38 -73.30 1.00
C ASP A 565 19.86 -72.61 2.29
N ASP A 566 20.03 -73.40 3.34
CA ASP A 566 20.53 -72.96 4.64
C ASP A 566 21.81 -73.76 4.94
N VAL A 567 22.96 -73.09 4.96
CA VAL A 567 24.27 -73.74 5.06
C VAL A 567 25.21 -73.01 6.01
N ALA A 568 25.82 -73.77 6.92
CA ALA A 568 26.90 -73.28 7.77
C ALA A 568 28.13 -72.95 6.91
N LYS A 569 28.60 -71.72 6.98
CA LYS A 569 29.76 -71.25 6.23
C LYS A 569 30.82 -70.65 7.12
N ARG A 570 32.05 -70.78 6.65
CA ARG A 570 33.23 -70.20 7.25
C ARG A 570 34.02 -69.46 6.19
N LEU A 571 34.19 -68.16 6.40
CA LEU A 571 35.01 -67.29 5.56
C LEU A 571 36.29 -66.93 6.32
N VAL A 572 37.43 -67.10 5.67
CA VAL A 572 38.70 -66.55 6.17
C VAL A 572 38.98 -65.28 5.38
N LEU A 573 39.05 -64.15 6.08
CA LEU A 573 39.37 -62.86 5.50
C LEU A 573 40.78 -62.43 5.91
N LYS A 574 41.49 -61.83 4.96
CA LYS A 574 42.78 -61.17 5.17
C LYS A 574 42.69 -59.72 4.73
N ARG A 575 43.35 -58.82 5.46
CA ARG A 575 43.45 -57.42 5.10
C ARG A 575 44.45 -57.26 3.95
N GLU A 576 43.99 -56.71 2.84
CA GLU A 576 44.82 -56.33 1.70
C GLU A 576 44.74 -54.80 1.50
N SER A 577 45.56 -54.25 0.61
CA SER A 577 45.57 -52.81 0.29
C SER A 577 44.20 -52.27 -0.14
N ALA A 578 43.35 -53.13 -0.72
CA ALA A 578 42.00 -52.82 -1.16
C ALA A 578 40.88 -53.21 -0.16
N GLY A 579 41.21 -53.44 1.12
CA GLY A 579 40.27 -53.78 2.18
C GLY A 579 40.31 -55.25 2.62
N TRP A 580 39.33 -55.68 3.43
CA TRP A 580 39.20 -57.07 3.86
C TRP A 580 38.77 -57.97 2.70
N LYS A 581 39.58 -58.97 2.37
CA LYS A 581 39.32 -59.92 1.28
C LYS A 581 39.20 -61.34 1.77
N ILE A 582 38.22 -62.07 1.26
CA ILE A 582 38.00 -63.50 1.43
C ILE A 582 39.12 -64.24 0.69
N ILE A 583 39.95 -64.94 1.45
CA ILE A 583 41.02 -65.80 0.93
C ILE A 583 40.60 -67.27 0.91
N GLN A 584 39.60 -67.64 1.73
CA GLN A 584 39.06 -69.00 1.78
C GLN A 584 37.57 -68.98 2.12
N GLU A 585 36.76 -69.72 1.37
CA GLU A 585 35.34 -69.96 1.64
C GLU A 585 35.13 -71.47 1.82
N ILE A 586 34.61 -71.84 2.98
CA ILE A 586 34.43 -73.24 3.38
C ILE A 586 32.94 -73.45 3.67
N ALA A 587 32.36 -74.43 2.96
CA ALA A 587 31.02 -74.94 3.20
C ALA A 587 31.10 -76.48 3.29
N PRO A 588 30.40 -77.13 4.23
CA PRO A 588 30.36 -78.58 4.32
C PRO A 588 29.72 -79.17 3.05
N LYS A 589 30.28 -80.28 2.52
CA LYS A 589 29.65 -81.04 1.44
C LYS A 589 28.32 -81.61 1.96
N LYS A 590 27.20 -81.27 1.33
CA LYS A 590 25.94 -82.00 1.51
C LYS A 590 26.18 -83.46 1.06
N SER A 591 25.99 -84.45 1.95
CA SER A 591 25.89 -85.84 1.52
C SER A 591 24.64 -85.97 0.67
N SER A 592 24.78 -86.43 -0.57
CA SER A 592 23.64 -86.79 -1.40
C SER A 592 22.91 -87.99 -0.79
N THR A 593 21.75 -87.76 -0.22
CA THR A 593 20.74 -88.80 0.05
C THR A 593 19.41 -88.26 -0.45
N ASN A 594 18.99 -88.84 -1.59
CA ASN A 594 17.71 -88.82 -2.32
C ASN A 594 16.94 -87.51 -2.48
#